data_AF-A0A6V7WUP0-F1
#
_entry.id   AF-A0A6V7WUP0-F1
#
_cell.length_a   1.000
_cell.length_b   1.000
_cell.length_c   1.000
_cell.angle_alpha   90.00
_cell.angle_beta   90.00
_cell.angle_gamma   90.00
#
_symmetry.space_group_name_H-M   'P 1'
#
loop_
_entity.id
_entity.type
_entity.pdbx_description
1 polymer ?
#
loop_
_entity_poly.entity_id
_entity_poly.type
_entity_poly.pdbx_seq_one_letter_code
_entity_poly.pdbx_strand_id
1 'polypeptide(L)'
;MRLNNGNDTSQVADDIDKAWFLAHSMVENFIMKGFISHSKYSQSAASKLKHDEACLEILTKNLKEAQRQVSENEQLINLVLDHLNFFFNTF
;
A
#
# COMPACT_ATOMS: atom_id res chain seq x y z
N MET A 1 23.36 -13.38 16.96
CA MET A 1 22.87 -12.15 16.30
C MET A 1 23.52 -12.04 14.94
N ARG A 2 22.72 -12.04 13.87
CA ARG A 2 23.19 -11.82 12.50
C ARG A 2 22.23 -10.83 11.85
N LEU A 3 22.71 -9.62 11.62
CA LEU A 3 22.09 -8.64 10.73
C LEU A 3 22.10 -9.25 9.32
N ASN A 4 20.93 -9.57 8.78
CA ASN A 4 20.78 -9.93 7.37
C ASN A 4 20.02 -8.82 6.65
N ASN A 5 20.82 -7.94 6.05
CA ASN A 5 20.40 -7.02 5.01
C ASN A 5 19.91 -7.82 3.79
N GLY A 6 18.63 -7.62 3.44
CA GLY A 6 18.07 -8.05 2.17
C GLY A 6 17.06 -9.19 2.29
N ASN A 7 15.80 -8.85 2.04
CA ASN A 7 14.81 -9.74 1.44
C ASN A 7 13.84 -10.53 2.36
N ASP A 8 13.29 -9.92 3.42
CA ASP A 8 11.97 -10.32 3.96
C ASP A 8 10.85 -9.87 2.99
N THR A 9 10.90 -10.40 1.77
CA THR A 9 9.92 -10.11 0.71
C THR A 9 8.55 -10.72 1.00
N SER A 10 8.45 -11.68 1.91
CA SER A 10 7.18 -12.33 2.25
C SER A 10 6.21 -11.41 2.98
N GLN A 11 6.67 -10.65 3.98
CA GLN A 11 5.81 -9.73 4.72
C GLN A 11 5.38 -8.53 3.86
N VAL A 12 6.31 -8.01 3.04
CA VAL A 12 5.99 -6.92 2.11
C VAL A 12 5.00 -7.39 1.03
N ALA A 13 5.11 -8.64 0.57
CA ALA A 13 4.16 -9.22 -0.39
C ALA A 13 2.74 -9.31 0.19
N ASP A 14 2.59 -9.76 1.44
CA ASP A 14 1.27 -9.82 2.10
C ASP A 14 0.61 -8.44 2.21
N ASP A 15 1.39 -7.39 2.48
CA ASP A 15 0.85 -6.03 2.58
C ASP A 15 0.53 -5.42 1.21
N ILE A 16 1.30 -5.78 0.16
CA ILE A 16 0.98 -5.43 -1.24
C ILE A 16 -0.34 -6.10 -1.66
N ASP A 17 -0.53 -7.38 -1.36
CA ASP A 17 -1.74 -8.12 -1.72
C ASP A 17 -2.98 -7.53 -1.03
N LYS A 18 -2.87 -7.17 0.26
CA LYS A 18 -3.94 -6.47 0.99
C LYS A 18 -4.23 -5.10 0.39
N ALA A 19 -3.20 -4.32 0.06
CA ALA A 19 -3.36 -3.01 -0.55
C ALA A 19 -4.04 -3.11 -1.92
N TRP A 20 -3.67 -4.10 -2.73
CA TRP A 20 -4.29 -4.40 -4.02
C TRP A 20 -5.77 -4.76 -3.86
N PHE A 21 -6.10 -5.67 -2.94
CA PHE A 21 -7.48 -6.06 -2.65
C PHE A 21 -8.34 -4.86 -2.21
N LEU A 22 -7.80 -3.98 -1.36
CA LEU A 22 -8.47 -2.76 -0.92
C LEU A 22 -8.69 -1.78 -2.08
N ALA A 23 -7.67 -1.56 -2.92
CA ALA A 23 -7.80 -0.69 -4.10
C ALA A 23 -8.88 -1.20 -5.05
N HIS A 24 -8.92 -2.51 -5.30
CA HIS A 24 -9.96 -3.14 -6.12
C HIS A 24 -11.36 -2.92 -5.52
N SER A 25 -11.51 -3.18 -4.22
CA SER A 25 -12.78 -2.99 -3.50
C SER A 25 -13.24 -1.53 -3.53
N MET A 26 -12.31 -0.57 -3.47
CA MET A 26 -12.63 0.85 -3.58
C MET A 26 -13.14 1.21 -4.97
N VAL A 27 -12.46 0.76 -6.03
CA VAL A 27 -12.87 1.02 -7.41
C VAL A 27 -14.25 0.41 -7.69
N GLU A 28 -14.48 -0.83 -7.28
CA GLU A 28 -15.79 -1.48 -7.39
C GLU A 28 -16.88 -0.72 -6.62
N ASN A 29 -16.60 -0.27 -5.40
CA ASN A 29 -17.54 0.55 -4.63
C ASN A 29 -17.84 1.90 -5.30
N PHE A 30 -16.85 2.56 -5.92
CA PHE A 30 -17.09 3.79 -6.68
C PHE A 30 -17.96 3.54 -7.92
N ILE A 31 -17.75 2.41 -8.58
CA ILE A 31 -18.58 1.94 -9.70
C ILE A 31 -20.01 1.64 -9.24
N MET A 32 -20.20 0.95 -8.11
CA MET A 32 -21.53 0.63 -7.55
C MET A 32 -22.29 1.88 -7.10
N LYS A 33 -21.60 2.86 -6.51
CA LYS A 33 -22.20 4.14 -6.09
C LYS A 33 -22.46 5.10 -7.26
N GLY A 34 -22.17 4.70 -8.50
CA GLY A 34 -22.44 5.50 -9.69
C GLY A 34 -21.49 6.69 -9.91
N PHE A 35 -20.43 6.81 -9.10
CA PHE A 35 -19.36 7.78 -9.36
C PHE A 35 -18.60 7.45 -10.65
N ILE A 36 -18.64 6.18 -11.06
CA ILE A 36 -18.02 5.67 -12.27
C ILE A 36 -19.07 4.82 -13.01
N SER A 37 -19.25 5.06 -14.32
CA SER A 37 -20.26 4.35 -15.11
C SER A 37 -19.91 2.87 -15.29
N HIS A 38 -20.81 1.98 -14.87
CA HIS A 38 -20.72 0.52 -15.02
C HIS A 38 -20.46 0.08 -16.47
N SER A 39 -20.96 0.82 -17.47
CA SER A 39 -20.79 0.47 -18.89
C SER A 39 -19.34 0.64 -19.39
N LYS A 40 -18.52 1.43 -18.70
CA LYS A 40 -17.08 1.56 -19.01
C LYS A 40 -16.25 0.36 -18.53
N TYR A 41 -16.82 -0.49 -17.65
CA TYR A 41 -16.12 -1.57 -16.95
C TYR A 41 -16.79 -2.95 -17.19
N SER A 42 -17.30 -3.18 -18.41
CA SER A 42 -17.83 -4.50 -18.83
C SER A 42 -16.74 -5.59 -18.77
N GLN A 43 -17.07 -6.87 -18.93
CA GLN A 43 -16.06 -7.96 -18.93
C GLN A 43 -15.10 -7.97 -20.13
N SER A 44 -15.03 -6.89 -20.91
CA SER A 44 -14.03 -6.77 -21.97
C SER A 44 -12.62 -6.62 -21.39
N ALA A 45 -11.62 -7.15 -22.08
CA ALA A 45 -10.21 -7.00 -21.68
C ALA A 45 -9.80 -5.52 -21.49
N ALA A 46 -10.36 -4.62 -22.32
CA ALA A 46 -10.11 -3.17 -22.23
C ALA A 46 -10.71 -2.53 -20.97
N SER A 47 -11.84 -3.05 -20.50
CA SER A 47 -12.50 -2.60 -19.27
C SER A 47 -11.81 -3.10 -18.01
N LYS A 48 -11.29 -4.34 -18.05
CA LYS A 48 -10.41 -4.85 -16.97
C LYS A 48 -9.12 -4.04 -16.87
N LEU A 49 -8.50 -3.70 -18.00
CA LEU A 49 -7.31 -2.85 -18.03
C LEU A 49 -7.57 -1.49 -17.36
N LYS A 50 -8.68 -0.82 -17.68
CA LYS A 50 -9.06 0.46 -17.03
C LYS A 50 -9.31 0.31 -15.54
N HIS A 51 -9.84 -0.83 -15.10
CA HIS A 51 -10.05 -1.13 -13.69
C HIS A 51 -8.70 -1.22 -12.96
N ASP A 52 -7.76 -1.98 -13.54
CA ASP A 52 -6.42 -2.16 -13.00
C ASP A 52 -5.63 -0.84 -12.99
N GLU A 53 -5.77 -0.01 -14.04
CA GLU A 53 -5.21 1.35 -14.10
C GLU A 53 -5.73 2.24 -12.95
N ALA A 54 -7.03 2.23 -12.67
CA ALA A 54 -7.61 2.99 -11.57
C ALA A 54 -7.10 2.50 -10.19
N CYS A 55 -6.94 1.18 -10.02
CA CYS A 55 -6.35 0.61 -8.81
C CYS A 55 -4.89 1.07 -8.63
N LEU A 56 -4.10 1.02 -9.70
CA LEU A 56 -2.71 1.48 -9.70
C LEU A 56 -2.58 2.97 -9.39
N GLU A 57 -3.50 3.81 -9.87
CA GLU A 57 -3.51 5.24 -9.55
C GLU A 57 -3.71 5.47 -8.04
N ILE A 58 -4.69 4.79 -7.44
CA ILE A 58 -4.97 4.86 -5.99
C ILE A 58 -3.74 4.42 -5.20
N LEU A 59 -3.15 3.26 -5.55
CA LEU A 59 -1.98 2.73 -4.88
C LEU A 59 -0.77 3.67 -4.99
N THR A 60 -0.51 4.20 -6.17
CA THR A 60 0.62 5.12 -6.42
C THR A 60 0.46 6.40 -5.61
N LYS A 61 -0.75 6.96 -5.54
CA LYS A 61 -1.02 8.16 -4.74
C LYS A 61 -0.79 7.91 -3.25
N ASN A 62 -1.30 6.81 -2.73
CA ASN A 62 -1.12 6.45 -1.32
C ASN A 62 0.33 6.12 -0.98
N LEU A 63 1.08 5.50 -1.89
CA LEU A 63 2.51 5.23 -1.70
C LEU A 63 3.30 6.54 -1.57
N LYS A 64 3.05 7.51 -2.46
CA LYS A 64 3.71 8.83 -2.39
C LYS A 64 3.41 9.56 -1.09
N GLU A 65 2.16 9.48 -0.62
CA GLU A 65 1.76 10.10 0.63
C GLU A 65 2.38 9.40 1.84
N ALA A 66 2.43 8.07 1.86
CA ALA A 66 3.13 7.32 2.90
C ALA A 66 4.62 7.66 2.93
N GLN A 67 5.28 7.75 1.77
CA GLN A 67 6.68 8.17 1.67
C GLN A 67 6.90 9.58 2.21
N ARG A 68 5.99 10.51 1.91
CA ARG A 68 6.02 11.88 2.45
C ARG A 68 5.92 11.87 3.97
N GLN A 69 4.95 11.15 4.52
CA GLN A 69 4.74 11.06 5.97
C GLN A 69 5.93 10.43 6.70
N VAL A 70 6.54 9.39 6.12
CA VAL A 70 7.76 8.78 6.66
C VAL A 70 8.91 9.79 6.67
N SER A 71 9.10 10.53 5.57
CA SER A 71 10.15 11.55 5.48
C SER A 71 9.93 12.69 6.48
N GLU A 72 8.70 13.17 6.65
CA GLU A 72 8.38 14.25 7.59
C GLU A 72 8.55 13.85 9.05
N ASN A 73 8.37 12.56 9.36
CA ASN A 73 8.45 12.03 10.71
C ASN A 73 9.72 11.20 10.96
N GLU A 74 10.72 11.27 10.07
CA GLU A 74 11.91 10.41 10.11
C GLU A 74 12.61 10.46 11.47
N GLN A 75 12.76 11.65 12.06
CA GLN A 75 13.39 11.82 13.37
C GLN A 75 12.61 11.15 14.50
N LEU A 76 11.28 11.26 14.49
CA LEU A 76 10.39 10.63 15.47
C LEU A 76 10.41 9.10 15.32
N ILE A 77 10.40 8.60 14.09
CA ILE A 77 10.51 7.18 13.78
C ILE A 77 11.83 6.63 14.33
N ASN A 78 12.95 7.31 14.06
CA ASN A 78 14.26 6.90 14.56
C ASN A 78 14.32 6.90 16.10
N LEU A 79 13.74 7.90 16.76
CA LEU A 79 13.67 7.92 18.23
C LEU A 79 12.92 6.72 18.80
N VAL A 80 11.79 6.33 18.18
CA VAL A 80 11.02 5.15 18.60
C VAL A 80 11.82 3.87 18.35
N LEU A 81 12.49 3.76 17.20
CA LEU A 81 13.35 2.61 16.90
C LEU A 81 14.51 2.49 17.90
N ASP A 82 15.12 3.60 18.27
CA ASP A 82 16.19 3.63 19.29
C ASP A 82 15.67 3.17 20.64
N HIS A 83 14.48 3.63 21.06
CA HIS A 83 13.85 3.19 22.32
C HIS A 83 13.48 1.70 22.30
N LEU A 84 12.94 1.19 21.19
CA LEU A 84 12.65 -0.24 21.03
C LEU A 84 13.93 -1.06 21.09
N ASN A 85 14.98 -0.61 20.40
CA ASN A 85 16.28 -1.28 20.41
C ASN A 85 16.90 -1.27 21.81
N PHE A 86 16.82 -0.16 22.55
CA PHE A 86 17.25 -0.11 23.95
C PHE A 86 16.49 -1.12 24.81
N PHE A 87 15.17 -1.19 24.67
CA PHE A 87 14.32 -2.12 25.41
C PHE A 87 14.74 -3.58 25.15
N PHE A 88 14.85 -4.00 23.89
CA PHE A 88 15.21 -5.37 23.52
C PHE A 88 16.66 -5.77 23.84
N ASN A 89 17.57 -4.80 24.01
CA ASN A 89 18.95 -5.11 24.41
C ASN A 89 19.13 -5.12 25.95
N THR A 90 18.19 -4.57 26.69
CA THR A 90 18.26 -4.48 28.16
C THR A 90 17.54 -5.65 28.85
N PHE A 91 16.45 -6.15 28.26
CA PHE A 91 15.61 -7.22 28.80
C PHE A 91 15.59 -8.43 27.87
#